data_AF-A0A2E7EAA9-F1
#
_entry.id   AF-A0A2E7EAA9-F1
#
_cell.length_a   1.000
_cell.length_b   1.000
_cell.length_c   1.000
_cell.angle_alpha   90.00
_cell.angle_beta   90.00
_cell.angle_gamma   90.00
#
_symmetry.space_group_name_H-M   'P 1'
#
loop_
_entity.id
_entity.type
_entity.pdbx_description
1 polymer ?
#
loop_
_entity_poly.entity_id
_entity_poly.type
_entity_poly.pdbx_seq_one_letter_code
_entity_poly.pdbx_strand_id
1 'polypeptide(L)'
;MKRSHSCSHDLDRTDLRILQQLQQHGRISNKELAESVHLSASACHERTQRLLESGWISGFQGQVDIERLCEPVMCIATISLNDHAPERFRFLEQCIQNMPEAISAYTVSGSCDLIVHFACRQMSRYMNLTNDLIQTVPEIGHINTHVVLKQSKPFAGYPLKELMPGLTASDRRQS
;
A
#
# COMPACT_ATOMS: atom_id res chain seq x y z
N MET A 1 -1.96 14.97 10.85
CA MET A 1 -0.68 15.14 10.13
C MET A 1 -0.92 15.76 8.77
N LYS A 2 -0.27 16.89 8.44
CA LYS A 2 -0.25 17.43 7.09
C LYS A 2 0.61 16.51 6.22
N ARG A 3 0.01 15.79 5.26
CA ARG A 3 0.77 15.15 4.18
C ARG A 3 1.39 16.28 3.37
N SER A 4 2.67 16.54 3.62
CA SER A 4 3.50 17.39 2.76
C SER A 4 3.43 16.81 1.35
N HIS A 5 2.67 17.47 0.49
CA HIS A 5 2.83 17.32 -0.95
C HIS A 5 4.22 17.89 -1.26
N SER A 6 5.27 17.06 -1.22
CA SER A 6 6.51 17.40 -1.92
C SER A 6 6.13 17.53 -3.39
N CYS A 7 6.23 18.76 -3.88
CA CYS A 7 5.81 19.12 -5.21
C CYS A 7 6.50 18.18 -6.21
N SER A 8 5.77 17.68 -7.20
CA SER A 8 6.25 16.84 -8.31
C SER A 8 7.35 17.48 -9.18
N HIS A 9 7.88 18.63 -8.77
CA HIS A 9 8.84 19.46 -9.48
C HIS A 9 10.29 18.98 -9.34
N ASP A 10 10.57 18.05 -8.40
CA ASP A 10 11.92 17.50 -8.14
C ASP A 10 12.18 16.11 -8.74
N LEU A 11 11.13 15.44 -9.23
CA LEU A 11 11.25 14.14 -9.91
C LEU A 11 11.46 14.36 -11.40
N ASP A 12 12.43 13.65 -11.98
CA ASP A 12 12.59 13.57 -13.43
C ASP A 12 12.20 12.20 -13.99
N ARG A 13 12.33 12.05 -15.31
CA ARG A 13 12.00 10.80 -16.03
C ARG A 13 12.81 9.61 -15.59
N THR A 14 14.09 9.85 -15.35
CA THR A 14 15.04 8.81 -15.00
C THR A 14 14.72 8.33 -13.60
N ASP A 15 14.33 9.24 -12.69
CA ASP A 15 13.84 8.88 -11.37
C ASP A 15 12.58 8.01 -11.44
N LEU A 16 11.60 8.34 -12.31
CA LEU A 16 10.43 7.47 -12.53
C LEU A 16 10.80 6.09 -13.07
N ARG A 17 11.78 6.01 -13.97
CA ARG A 17 12.29 4.71 -14.48
C ARG A 17 12.94 3.91 -13.37
N ILE A 18 13.75 4.56 -12.51
CA ILE A 18 14.36 3.93 -11.33
C ILE A 18 13.27 3.37 -10.41
N LEU A 19 12.27 4.18 -10.05
CA LEU A 19 11.15 3.76 -9.19
C LEU A 19 10.37 2.59 -9.81
N GLN A 20 10.13 2.63 -11.11
CA GLN A 20 9.46 1.55 -11.82
C GLN A 20 10.25 0.24 -11.78
N GLN A 21 11.57 0.29 -11.99
CA GLN A 21 12.42 -0.89 -11.93
C GLN A 21 12.50 -1.46 -10.51
N LEU A 22 12.69 -0.60 -9.50
CA LEU A 22 12.75 -1.03 -8.10
C LEU A 22 11.45 -1.66 -7.61
N GLN A 23 10.30 -1.15 -8.07
CA GLN A 23 9.00 -1.71 -7.73
C GLN A 23 8.79 -3.12 -8.31
N GLN A 24 9.31 -3.39 -9.50
CA GLN A 24 9.20 -4.70 -10.16
C GLN A 24 10.28 -5.68 -9.70
N HIS A 25 11.47 -5.17 -9.41
CA HIS A 25 12.66 -5.93 -9.08
C HIS A 25 13.33 -5.37 -7.82
N GLY A 26 12.71 -5.58 -6.66
CA GLY A 26 13.19 -5.01 -5.38
C GLY A 26 14.59 -5.46 -4.95
N ARG A 27 15.17 -6.49 -5.58
CA ARG A 27 16.52 -7.00 -5.32
C ARG A 27 17.50 -6.76 -6.49
N ILE A 28 17.14 -5.92 -7.46
CA ILE A 28 18.00 -5.58 -8.59
C ILE A 28 19.33 -4.98 -8.09
N SER A 29 20.45 -5.38 -8.69
CA SER A 29 21.73 -4.77 -8.33
C SER A 29 21.82 -3.34 -8.87
N ASN A 30 22.59 -2.47 -8.21
CA ASN A 30 22.79 -1.10 -8.72
C ASN A 30 23.40 -1.08 -10.14
N LYS A 31 24.20 -2.10 -10.49
CA LYS A 31 24.77 -2.24 -11.83
C LYS A 31 23.69 -2.50 -12.88
N GLU A 32 22.85 -3.51 -12.66
CA GLU A 32 21.74 -3.86 -13.57
C GLU A 32 20.71 -2.72 -13.65
N LEU A 33 20.42 -2.07 -12.51
CA LEU A 33 19.55 -0.90 -12.46
C LEU A 33 20.11 0.22 -13.33
N ALA A 34 21.38 0.57 -13.17
CA ALA A 34 22.04 1.61 -13.96
C ALA A 34 22.00 1.32 -15.47
N GLU A 35 22.25 0.06 -15.85
CA GLU A 35 22.14 -0.40 -17.24
C GLU A 35 20.71 -0.23 -17.77
N SER A 36 19.69 -0.62 -16.99
CA SER A 36 18.27 -0.53 -17.38
C SER A 36 17.75 0.90 -17.56
N VAL A 37 18.36 1.88 -16.88
CA VAL A 37 17.95 3.30 -16.93
C VAL A 37 18.93 4.18 -17.71
N HIS A 38 19.94 3.58 -18.37
CA HIS A 38 20.98 4.26 -19.15
C HIS A 38 21.79 5.30 -18.36
N LEU A 39 22.22 4.94 -17.14
CA LEU A 39 23.09 5.77 -16.30
C LEU A 39 24.43 5.07 -16.01
N SER A 40 25.41 5.85 -15.56
CA SER A 40 26.58 5.27 -14.89
C SER A 40 26.18 4.70 -13.52
N ALA A 41 26.91 3.69 -13.05
CA ALA A 41 26.63 3.08 -11.74
C ALA A 41 26.67 4.09 -10.59
N SER A 42 27.58 5.08 -10.65
CA SER A 42 27.68 6.15 -9.65
C SER A 42 26.45 7.06 -9.66
N ALA A 43 26.03 7.52 -10.85
CA ALA A 43 24.87 8.42 -10.97
C ALA A 43 23.56 7.73 -10.58
N CYS A 44 23.42 6.43 -10.90
CA CYS A 44 22.27 5.64 -10.49
C CYS A 44 22.21 5.48 -8.96
N HIS A 45 23.36 5.24 -8.32
CA HIS A 45 23.43 5.08 -6.87
C HIS A 45 23.03 6.37 -6.15
N GLU A 46 23.61 7.51 -6.56
CA GLU A 46 23.31 8.82 -5.98
C GLU A 46 21.82 9.18 -6.11
N ARG A 47 21.23 8.95 -7.29
CA ARG A 47 19.79 9.19 -7.50
C ARG A 47 18.92 8.28 -6.64
N THR A 48 19.26 7.00 -6.53
CA THR A 48 18.52 6.05 -5.70
C THR A 48 18.58 6.44 -4.22
N GLN A 49 19.76 6.87 -3.73
CA GLN A 49 19.92 7.39 -2.37
C GLN A 49 19.07 8.65 -2.16
N ARG A 50 19.13 9.60 -3.08
CA ARG A 50 18.29 10.81 -3.02
C ARG A 50 16.80 10.47 -2.94
N LEU A 51 16.32 9.48 -3.71
CA LEU A 51 14.92 9.03 -3.68
C LEU A 51 14.52 8.38 -2.35
N LEU A 52 15.44 7.70 -1.69
CA LEU A 52 15.25 7.17 -0.32
C LEU A 52 15.22 8.30 0.71
N GLU A 53 16.21 9.19 0.69
CA GLU A 53 16.36 10.30 1.64
C GLU A 53 15.20 11.30 1.58
N SER A 54 14.67 11.54 0.38
CA SER A 54 13.51 12.41 0.16
C SER A 54 12.17 11.72 0.42
N GLY A 55 12.15 10.42 0.73
CA GLY A 55 10.94 9.68 1.07
C GLY A 55 10.06 9.27 -0.10
N TRP A 56 10.54 9.39 -1.35
CA TRP A 56 9.84 8.83 -2.52
C TRP A 56 9.82 7.29 -2.48
N ILE A 57 10.86 6.69 -1.89
CA ILE A 57 10.90 5.26 -1.57
C ILE A 57 10.70 5.12 -0.06
N SER A 58 9.52 4.65 0.35
CA SER A 58 9.20 4.45 1.78
C SER A 58 9.87 3.22 2.38
N GLY A 59 10.36 2.29 1.55
CA GLY A 59 11.05 1.09 1.99
C GLY A 59 11.02 -0.02 0.94
N PHE A 60 11.68 -1.12 1.25
CA PHE A 60 11.70 -2.33 0.43
C PHE A 60 10.99 -3.46 1.19
N GLN A 61 10.05 -4.12 0.52
CA GLN A 61 9.32 -5.26 1.08
C GLN A 61 9.45 -6.46 0.16
N GLY A 62 9.63 -7.65 0.76
CA GLY A 62 9.60 -8.91 0.04
C GLY A 62 8.16 -9.38 -0.16
N GLN A 63 7.84 -9.86 -1.36
CA GLN A 63 6.58 -10.55 -1.61
C GLN A 63 6.72 -12.00 -1.16
N VAL A 64 5.90 -12.40 -0.19
CA VAL A 64 5.88 -13.76 0.37
C VAL A 64 4.68 -14.51 -0.18
N ASP A 65 4.92 -15.71 -0.69
CA ASP A 65 3.85 -16.64 -1.04
C ASP A 65 3.32 -17.30 0.24
N ILE A 66 2.25 -16.70 0.79
CA ILE A 66 1.69 -17.14 2.06
C ILE A 66 0.99 -18.49 1.95
N GLU A 67 0.39 -18.81 0.79
CA GLU A 67 -0.32 -20.08 0.55
C GLU A 67 0.63 -21.29 0.58
N ARG A 68 1.91 -21.07 0.24
CA ARG A 68 2.96 -22.10 0.38
C ARG A 68 3.43 -22.31 1.82
N LEU A 69 3.20 -21.33 2.70
CA LEU A 69 3.60 -21.40 4.11
C LEU A 69 2.46 -21.92 5.00
N CYS A 70 1.22 -21.54 4.70
CA CYS A 70 0.03 -21.95 5.43
C CYS A 70 -1.24 -21.75 4.58
N GLU A 71 -2.38 -22.17 5.12
CA GLU A 71 -3.70 -21.91 4.52
C GLU A 71 -4.42 -20.81 5.34
N PRO A 72 -4.11 -19.52 5.12
CA PRO A 72 -4.75 -18.46 5.88
C PRO A 72 -6.20 -18.26 5.42
N VAL A 73 -7.04 -17.83 6.36
CA VAL A 73 -8.36 -17.27 6.07
C VAL A 73 -8.20 -15.78 5.82
N MET A 74 -8.53 -15.37 4.60
CA MET A 74 -8.50 -13.98 4.17
C MET A 74 -9.91 -13.39 4.19
N CYS A 75 -10.10 -12.25 4.85
CA CYS A 75 -11.41 -11.61 5.00
C CYS A 75 -11.33 -10.13 4.62
N ILE A 76 -12.33 -9.63 3.90
CA ILE A 76 -12.54 -8.20 3.69
C ILE A 76 -13.74 -7.79 4.54
N ALA A 77 -13.49 -6.96 5.54
CA ALA A 77 -14.52 -6.44 6.43
C ALA A 77 -14.87 -5.00 6.07
N THR A 78 -16.15 -4.69 5.93
CA THR A 78 -16.66 -3.31 5.86
C THR A 78 -17.23 -2.94 7.22
N ILE A 79 -16.73 -1.87 7.81
CA ILE A 79 -17.08 -1.40 9.16
C ILE A 79 -17.80 -0.07 9.02
N SER A 80 -18.96 0.04 9.68
CA SER A 80 -19.75 1.26 9.73
C SER A 80 -19.98 1.66 11.18
N LEU A 81 -19.82 2.94 11.49
CA LEU A 81 -20.07 3.52 12.80
C LEU A 81 -21.52 4.00 12.92
N ASN A 82 -22.08 3.93 14.12
CA ASN A 82 -23.36 4.57 14.45
C ASN A 82 -23.21 6.07 14.70
N ASP A 83 -22.03 6.52 15.14
CA ASP A 83 -21.70 7.91 15.40
C ASP A 83 -20.33 8.22 14.79
N HIS A 84 -20.32 9.19 13.87
CA HIS A 84 -19.15 9.57 13.09
C HIS A 84 -18.37 10.74 13.71
N ALA A 85 -18.46 10.94 15.03
CA ALA A 85 -17.63 11.93 15.72
C ALA A 85 -16.13 11.69 15.39
N PRO A 86 -15.37 12.73 14.98
CA PRO A 86 -14.01 12.56 14.47
C PRO A 86 -13.05 11.82 15.42
N GLU A 87 -13.18 12.02 16.73
CA GLU A 87 -12.32 11.36 17.71
C GLU A 87 -12.59 9.85 17.82
N ARG A 88 -13.85 9.43 17.63
CA ARG A 88 -14.23 8.01 17.64
C ARG A 88 -13.72 7.27 16.41
N PHE A 89 -13.83 7.92 15.25
CA PHE A 89 -13.28 7.38 14.01
C PHE A 89 -11.76 7.21 14.10
N ARG A 90 -11.04 8.20 14.63
CA ARG A 90 -9.59 8.09 14.86
C ARG A 90 -9.21 6.96 15.82
N PHE A 91 -10.00 6.76 16.87
CA PHE A 91 -9.78 5.67 17.82
C PHE A 91 -9.93 4.31 17.12
N LEU A 92 -10.98 4.13 16.29
CA LEU A 92 -11.13 2.94 15.45
C LEU A 92 -9.91 2.74 14.52
N GLU A 93 -9.49 3.79 13.81
CA GLU A 93 -8.30 3.71 12.93
C GLU A 93 -7.05 3.25 13.69
N GLN A 94 -6.85 3.75 14.91
CA GLN A 94 -5.73 3.36 15.77
C GLN A 94 -5.83 1.90 16.22
N CYS A 95 -7.02 1.43 16.60
CA CYS A 95 -7.25 0.02 16.94
C CYS A 95 -6.90 -0.90 15.75
N ILE A 96 -7.32 -0.53 14.53
CA ILE A 96 -7.03 -1.30 13.32
C ILE A 96 -5.53 -1.28 12.99
N GLN A 97 -4.85 -0.13 13.09
CA GLN A 97 -3.41 -0.03 12.83
C GLN A 97 -2.56 -0.90 13.78
N ASN A 98 -3.03 -1.11 15.01
CA ASN A 98 -2.34 -1.94 16.00
C ASN A 98 -2.60 -3.44 15.82
N MET A 99 -3.48 -3.84 14.90
CA MET A 99 -3.83 -5.24 14.68
C MET A 99 -2.98 -5.82 13.55
N PRO A 100 -2.04 -6.75 13.83
CA PRO A 100 -1.15 -7.29 12.81
C PRO A 100 -1.90 -8.12 11.76
N GLU A 101 -3.06 -8.68 12.09
CA GLU A 101 -3.92 -9.38 11.14
C GLU A 101 -4.61 -8.43 10.15
N ALA A 102 -4.73 -7.12 10.46
CA ALA A 102 -5.25 -6.10 9.55
C ALA A 102 -4.16 -5.65 8.57
N ILE A 103 -4.01 -6.39 7.48
CA ILE A 103 -2.90 -6.21 6.52
C ILE A 103 -3.07 -4.99 5.60
N SER A 104 -4.31 -4.50 5.42
CA SER A 104 -4.56 -3.18 4.83
C SER A 104 -5.92 -2.64 5.27
N ALA A 105 -6.04 -1.31 5.30
CA ALA A 105 -7.29 -0.63 5.64
C ALA A 105 -7.47 0.63 4.78
N TYR A 106 -8.72 0.92 4.43
CA TYR A 106 -9.10 2.04 3.58
C TYR A 106 -10.29 2.76 4.18
N THR A 107 -10.14 4.06 4.43
CA THR A 107 -11.27 4.95 4.67
C THR A 107 -11.91 5.27 3.32
N VAL A 108 -13.21 5.02 3.19
CA VAL A 108 -13.91 5.10 1.91
C VAL A 108 -15.07 6.07 1.98
N SER A 109 -15.35 6.74 0.86
CA SER A 109 -16.63 7.40 0.65
C SER A 109 -17.63 6.35 0.18
N GLY A 110 -18.67 6.07 0.97
CA GLY A 110 -19.65 5.05 0.60
C GLY A 110 -20.63 4.71 1.73
N SER A 111 -21.19 3.51 1.67
CA SER A 111 -22.14 2.99 2.67
C SER A 111 -21.49 2.47 3.95
N CYS A 112 -20.17 2.50 4.03
CA CYS A 112 -19.38 2.13 5.19
C CYS A 112 -18.24 3.13 5.35
N ASP A 113 -17.68 3.23 6.56
CA ASP A 113 -16.62 4.18 6.86
C ASP A 113 -15.23 3.60 6.55
N LEU A 114 -15.06 2.30 6.79
CA LEU A 114 -13.76 1.63 6.68
C LEU A 114 -13.89 0.26 5.99
N ILE A 115 -12.96 -0.05 5.09
CA ILE A 115 -12.78 -1.38 4.52
C ILE A 115 -11.43 -1.92 4.97
N VAL A 116 -11.42 -3.05 5.66
CA VAL A 116 -10.21 -3.67 6.22
C VAL A 116 -10.00 -5.05 5.62
N HIS A 117 -8.81 -5.30 5.12
CA HIS A 117 -8.37 -6.60 4.64
C HIS A 117 -7.61 -7.32 5.76
N PHE A 118 -8.10 -8.48 6.16
CA PHE A 118 -7.55 -9.31 7.22
C PHE A 118 -6.91 -10.59 6.66
N ALA A 119 -5.80 -10.97 7.27
CA ALA A 119 -5.16 -12.28 7.10
C ALA A 119 -5.07 -12.98 8.46
N CYS A 120 -5.82 -14.07 8.63
CA CYS A 120 -5.90 -14.82 9.88
C CYS A 120 -5.51 -16.28 9.67
N ARG A 121 -4.97 -16.95 10.69
CA ARG A 121 -4.65 -18.39 10.62
C ARG A 121 -5.89 -19.26 10.40
N GLN A 122 -7.03 -18.87 11.01
CA GLN A 122 -8.30 -19.59 10.94
C GLN A 122 -9.46 -18.65 11.28
N MET A 123 -10.68 -19.03 10.89
CA MET A 123 -11.88 -18.19 11.05
C MET A 123 -12.17 -17.84 12.53
N SER A 124 -11.89 -18.73 13.48
CA SER A 124 -12.11 -18.42 14.90
C SER A 124 -11.21 -17.28 15.40
N ARG A 125 -9.98 -17.14 14.87
CA ARG A 125 -9.12 -15.99 15.20
C ARG A 125 -9.73 -14.70 14.69
N TYR A 126 -10.24 -14.70 13.47
CA TYR A 126 -10.95 -13.56 12.89
C TYR A 126 -12.16 -13.17 13.75
N MET A 127 -13.01 -14.13 14.10
CA MET A 127 -14.19 -13.89 14.94
C MET A 127 -13.82 -13.27 16.30
N ASN A 128 -12.76 -13.78 16.95
CA ASN A 128 -12.29 -13.21 18.22
C ASN A 128 -11.81 -11.76 18.03
N LEU A 129 -11.02 -11.48 16.99
CA LEU A 129 -10.53 -10.13 16.69
C LEU A 129 -11.68 -9.14 16.46
N THR A 130 -12.69 -9.51 15.68
CA THR A 130 -13.84 -8.62 15.43
C THR A 130 -14.70 -8.44 16.66
N ASN A 131 -14.85 -9.48 17.50
CA ASN A 131 -15.58 -9.36 18.76
C ASN A 131 -14.86 -8.43 19.74
N ASP A 132 -13.53 -8.59 19.88
CA ASP A 132 -12.70 -7.73 20.72
C ASP A 132 -12.75 -6.27 20.21
N LEU A 133 -12.75 -6.08 18.89
CA LEU A 133 -12.86 -4.77 18.27
C LEU A 133 -14.21 -4.11 18.57
N ILE A 134 -15.33 -4.84 18.45
CA ILE A 134 -16.68 -4.34 18.77
C ILE A 134 -16.79 -3.98 20.26
N GLN A 135 -16.20 -4.79 21.15
CA GLN A 135 -16.17 -4.49 22.58
C GLN A 135 -15.34 -3.25 22.91
N THR A 136 -14.22 -3.07 22.21
CA THR A 136 -13.30 -1.95 22.41
C THR A 136 -13.85 -0.65 21.81
N VAL A 137 -14.59 -0.73 20.70
CA VAL A 137 -15.17 0.41 19.98
C VAL A 137 -16.70 0.24 19.92
N PRO A 138 -17.43 0.61 21.00
CA PRO A 138 -18.88 0.46 21.08
C PRO A 138 -19.66 1.20 19.98
N GLU A 139 -19.02 2.15 19.30
CA GLU A 139 -19.64 2.94 18.24
C GLU A 139 -19.68 2.23 16.90
N ILE A 140 -19.05 1.06 16.77
CA ILE A 140 -19.25 0.18 15.63
C ILE A 140 -20.71 -0.25 15.59
N GLY A 141 -21.41 0.18 14.54
CA GLY A 141 -22.79 -0.23 14.31
C GLY A 141 -22.88 -1.63 13.73
N HIS A 142 -22.08 -1.89 12.69
CA HIS A 142 -22.02 -3.23 12.09
C HIS A 142 -20.69 -3.47 11.38
N ILE A 143 -20.32 -4.75 11.34
CA ILE A 143 -19.22 -5.28 10.53
C ILE A 143 -19.82 -6.29 9.56
N ASN A 144 -19.68 -6.05 8.27
CA ASN A 144 -20.03 -7.03 7.23
C ASN A 144 -18.74 -7.64 6.68
N THR A 145 -18.68 -8.96 6.60
CA THR A 145 -17.45 -9.70 6.26
C THR A 145 -17.62 -10.48 4.97
N HIS A 146 -16.67 -10.33 4.06
CA HIS A 146 -16.54 -11.11 2.84
C HIS A 146 -15.30 -11.98 2.92
N VAL A 147 -15.47 -13.30 2.93
CA VAL A 147 -14.35 -14.24 2.86
C VAL A 147 -13.79 -14.25 1.44
N VAL A 148 -12.49 -14.04 1.31
CA VAL A 148 -11.82 -14.06 0.00
C VAL A 148 -11.61 -15.52 -0.41
N LEU A 149 -12.31 -15.92 -1.48
CA LEU A 149 -12.19 -17.27 -2.04
C LEU A 149 -10.95 -17.43 -2.93
N LYS A 150 -10.60 -16.36 -3.65
CA LYS A 150 -9.44 -16.32 -4.55
C LYS A 150 -9.02 -14.88 -4.81
N GLN A 151 -7.73 -14.59 -4.63
CA GLN A 151 -7.14 -13.35 -5.10
C GLN A 151 -6.79 -13.48 -6.59
N SER A 152 -7.62 -12.88 -7.46
CA SER A 152 -7.41 -12.99 -8.92
C SER A 152 -6.29 -12.09 -9.43
N LYS A 153 -6.00 -10.98 -8.73
CA LYS A 153 -4.94 -10.04 -9.09
C LYS A 153 -4.22 -9.56 -7.83
N PRO A 154 -2.96 -9.95 -7.58
CA PRO A 154 -2.18 -9.40 -6.49
C PRO A 154 -1.71 -7.97 -6.80
N PHE A 155 -1.37 -7.22 -5.76
CA PHE A 155 -0.70 -5.93 -5.93
C PHE A 155 0.74 -6.18 -6.37
N ALA A 156 1.12 -5.62 -7.52
CA ALA A 156 2.47 -5.73 -8.10
C ALA A 156 3.10 -4.35 -8.32
N GLY A 157 2.62 -3.34 -7.58
CA GLY A 157 3.04 -1.96 -7.72
C GLY A 157 2.05 -1.03 -8.42
N TYR A 158 2.34 0.27 -8.33
CA TYR A 158 1.61 1.36 -8.94
C TYR A 158 1.93 1.52 -10.43
N PRO A 159 0.92 1.84 -11.26
CA PRO A 159 1.11 2.15 -12.67
C PRO A 159 1.68 3.57 -12.85
N LEU A 160 2.97 3.74 -12.56
CA LEU A 160 3.61 5.08 -12.51
C LEU A 160 3.54 5.84 -13.84
N LYS A 161 3.56 5.13 -14.99
CA LYS A 161 3.49 5.77 -16.31
C LYS A 161 2.13 6.40 -16.56
N GLU A 162 1.08 5.69 -16.15
CA GLU A 162 -0.32 6.07 -16.30
C GLU A 162 -0.70 7.16 -15.29
N LEU A 163 -0.15 7.11 -14.08
CA LEU A 163 -0.38 8.10 -13.03
C LEU A 163 0.42 9.39 -13.25
N MET A 164 1.54 9.34 -13.98
CA MET A 164 2.39 10.50 -14.27
C MET A 164 2.64 10.71 -15.77
N PRO A 165 1.58 10.93 -16.58
CA PRO A 165 1.70 11.04 -18.03
C PRO A 165 2.52 12.25 -18.48
N GLY A 166 2.49 13.35 -17.71
CA GLY A 166 3.23 14.59 -18.04
C GLY A 166 4.76 14.42 -18.02
N LEU A 167 5.28 13.53 -17.17
CA LEU A 167 6.70 13.21 -17.16
C LEU A 167 7.06 12.23 -18.27
N THR A 168 6.14 11.38 -18.75
CA THR A 168 6.44 10.36 -19.78
C THR A 168 6.23 10.83 -21.22
N ALA A 169 5.42 11.87 -21.47
CA ALA A 169 4.90 12.21 -22.81
C ALA A 169 5.74 13.16 -23.70
N SER A 170 6.82 13.78 -23.23
CA SER A 170 7.62 14.72 -24.07
C SER A 170 8.53 14.04 -25.12
N ASP A 171 8.37 12.74 -25.37
CA ASP A 171 9.00 12.03 -26.50
C ASP A 171 8.22 12.18 -27.83
N ARG A 172 7.14 12.98 -27.89
CA ARG A 172 6.35 13.20 -29.12
C ARG A 172 6.44 14.62 -29.70
N ARG A 173 7.54 15.34 -29.51
CA ARG A 173 7.82 16.59 -30.24
C ARG A 173 9.23 16.59 -30.81
N GLN A 174 9.45 15.78 -31.84
CA GLN A 174 10.46 15.98 -32.89
C GLN A 174 10.22 14.90 -33.96
N SER A 175 9.29 15.17 -34.88
CA SER A 175 9.15 14.56 -36.20
C SER A 175 8.38 15.52 -37.08
#